data_AF-A0A1X7C525-F1
#
_entry.id   AF-A0A1X7C525-F1
#
_cell.length_a   1.000
_cell.length_b   1.000
_cell.length_c   1.000
_cell.angle_alpha   90.00
_cell.angle_beta   90.00
_cell.angle_gamma   90.00
#
_symmetry.space_group_name_H-M   'P 1'
#
loop_
_entity.id
_entity.type
_entity.pdbx_description
1 polymer ?
#
loop_
_entity_poly.entity_id
_entity_poly.type
_entity_poly.pdbx_seq_one_letter_code
_entity_poly.pdbx_strand_id
1 'polypeptide(L)'
;MKSLAIRVAVLLALLASYWGAYQHGRSVERAEAATEAAKRDSGDRLAEVIGERSARNEEQRRATAQEEARVHAQEERTIADAGAADADAAGQRLRDEGAKLAASVSCPGTDTAAIARGQAATRAAMVLSELLARADARAGELAKAYDQARIAGQLCERSYNGLIN
;
A
#
# COMPACT_ATOMS: atom_id res chain seq x y z
N MET A 1 7.56 65.06 -73.41
CA MET A 1 8.47 64.19 -72.61
C MET A 1 8.40 64.46 -71.11
N LYS A 2 8.57 65.71 -70.63
CA LYS A 2 8.54 66.05 -69.18
C LYS A 2 7.24 65.65 -68.44
N SER A 3 6.07 65.84 -69.05
CA SER A 3 4.77 65.49 -68.43
C SER A 3 4.57 63.98 -68.22
N LEU A 4 5.12 63.14 -69.11
CA LEU A 4 4.99 61.68 -69.01
C LEU A 4 5.91 61.13 -67.90
N ALA A 5 7.12 61.67 -67.79
CA ALA A 5 8.05 61.33 -66.70
C ALA A 5 7.46 61.66 -65.30
N ILE A 6 6.79 62.81 -65.16
CA ILE A 6 6.14 63.20 -63.90
C ILE A 6 5.00 62.23 -63.54
N ARG A 7 4.15 61.86 -64.51
CA ARG A 7 3.05 60.90 -64.28
C ARG A 7 3.55 59.52 -63.88
N VAL A 8 4.61 59.04 -64.53
CA VAL A 8 5.26 57.76 -64.18
C VAL A 8 5.86 57.83 -62.77
N ALA A 9 6.54 58.91 -62.40
CA ALA A 9 7.11 59.08 -61.06
C ALA A 9 6.00 59.08 -59.97
N VAL A 10 4.87 59.74 -60.23
CA VAL A 10 3.73 59.74 -59.30
C VAL A 10 3.13 58.34 -59.17
N LEU A 11 2.95 57.60 -60.27
CA LEU A 11 2.44 56.23 -60.22
C LEU A 11 3.37 55.29 -59.44
N LEU A 12 4.68 55.40 -59.64
CA LEU A 12 5.66 54.62 -58.90
C LEU A 12 5.65 54.95 -57.40
N ALA A 13 5.50 56.23 -57.04
CA ALA A 13 5.37 56.64 -55.64
C ALA A 13 4.10 56.07 -54.98
N LEU A 14 2.97 56.06 -55.70
CA LEU A 14 1.71 55.46 -55.23
C LEU A 14 1.81 53.95 -55.06
N LEU A 15 2.45 53.25 -56.01
CA LEU A 15 2.65 51.81 -55.91
C LEU A 15 3.60 51.46 -54.76
N ALA A 16 4.67 52.23 -54.57
CA ALA A 16 5.62 52.02 -53.48
C ALA A 16 4.97 52.28 -52.10
N SER A 17 4.13 53.31 -51.97
CA SER A 17 3.43 53.59 -50.71
C SER A 17 2.39 52.50 -50.40
N TYR A 18 1.61 52.06 -51.40
CA TYR A 18 0.66 50.97 -51.24
C TYR A 18 1.35 49.64 -50.87
N TRP A 19 2.46 49.33 -51.54
CA TRP A 19 3.26 48.14 -51.23
C TRP A 19 3.84 48.20 -49.82
N GLY A 20 4.37 49.35 -49.40
CA GLY A 20 4.86 49.57 -48.04
C GLY A 20 3.77 49.35 -46.99
N ALA A 21 2.58 49.93 -47.20
CA ALA A 21 1.43 49.74 -46.32
C ALA A 21 0.98 48.27 -46.26
N TYR A 22 0.94 47.57 -47.41
CA TYR A 22 0.58 46.16 -47.47
C TYR A 22 1.59 45.26 -46.74
N GLN A 23 2.90 45.45 -46.98
CA GLN A 23 3.94 44.69 -46.29
C GLN A 23 3.94 44.96 -44.79
N HIS A 24 3.71 46.21 -44.38
CA HIS A 24 3.57 46.57 -42.98
C HIS A 24 2.37 45.86 -42.34
N GLY A 25 1.18 45.91 -42.96
CA GLY A 25 0.00 45.18 -42.48
C GLY A 25 0.25 43.68 -42.35
N ARG A 26 0.86 43.05 -43.37
CA ARG A 26 1.26 41.64 -43.30
C ARG A 26 2.28 41.31 -42.22
N SER A 27 3.15 42.26 -41.86
CA SER A 27 4.13 42.07 -40.80
C SER A 27 3.48 42.13 -39.42
N VAL A 28 2.52 43.05 -39.24
CA VAL A 28 1.73 43.19 -38.00
C VAL A 28 0.87 41.96 -37.77
N GLU A 29 0.09 41.53 -38.77
CA GLU A 29 -0.75 40.32 -38.68
C GLU A 29 0.04 39.06 -38.31
N ARG A 30 1.24 38.89 -38.90
CA ARG A 30 2.12 37.76 -38.56
C ARG A 30 2.69 37.89 -37.14
N ALA A 31 3.05 39.10 -36.72
CA ALA A 31 3.56 39.33 -35.37
C ALA A 31 2.47 39.03 -34.32
N GLU A 32 1.26 39.54 -34.53
CA GLU A 32 0.11 39.26 -33.66
C GLU A 32 -0.21 37.76 -33.63
N ALA A 33 -0.31 37.10 -34.78
CA ALA A 33 -0.53 35.67 -34.87
C ALA A 33 0.58 34.86 -34.16
N ALA A 34 1.84 35.27 -34.28
CA ALA A 34 2.96 34.64 -33.58
C ALA A 34 2.89 34.84 -32.06
N THR A 35 2.49 36.02 -31.58
CA THR A 35 2.32 36.28 -30.15
C THR A 35 1.17 35.48 -29.56
N GLU A 36 0.03 35.38 -30.26
CA GLU A 36 -1.10 34.57 -29.81
C GLU A 36 -0.79 33.07 -29.87
N ALA A 37 -0.01 32.62 -30.86
CA ALA A 37 0.49 31.25 -30.90
C ALA A 37 1.44 30.95 -29.75
N ALA A 38 2.39 31.85 -29.43
CA ALA A 38 3.31 31.68 -28.32
C ALA A 38 2.59 31.66 -26.96
N LYS A 39 1.57 32.52 -26.76
CA LYS A 39 0.72 32.49 -25.56
C LYS A 39 0.00 31.15 -25.42
N ARG A 40 -0.60 30.64 -26.50
CA ARG A 40 -1.28 29.34 -26.50
C ARG A 40 -0.31 28.19 -26.19
N ASP A 41 0.83 28.12 -26.88
CA ASP A 41 1.84 27.08 -26.63
C ASP A 41 2.32 27.12 -25.17
N SER A 42 2.59 28.32 -24.63
CA SER A 42 2.97 28.44 -23.21
C SER A 42 1.87 27.98 -22.24
N GLY A 43 0.60 28.25 -22.57
CA GLY A 43 -0.54 27.79 -21.78
C GLY A 43 -0.72 26.29 -21.85
N ASP A 44 -0.59 25.71 -23.05
CA ASP A 44 -0.69 24.27 -23.29
C ASP A 44 0.44 23.52 -22.56
N ARG A 45 1.68 24.02 -22.62
CA ARG A 45 2.81 23.47 -21.87
C ARG A 45 2.63 23.56 -20.37
N LEU A 46 2.10 24.67 -19.87
CA LEU A 46 1.82 24.81 -18.44
C LEU A 46 0.72 23.83 -17.99
N ALA A 47 -0.35 23.70 -18.79
CA ALA A 47 -1.43 22.76 -18.52
C ALA A 47 -0.94 21.30 -18.54
N GLU A 48 -0.07 20.94 -19.49
CA GLU A 48 0.60 19.65 -19.59
C GLU A 48 1.39 19.35 -18.30
N VAL A 49 2.30 20.25 -17.90
CA VAL A 49 3.14 20.06 -16.70
C VAL A 49 2.31 19.98 -15.41
N ILE A 50 1.26 20.80 -15.29
CA ILE A 50 0.35 20.74 -14.12
C ILE A 50 -0.40 19.40 -14.10
N GLY A 51 -0.88 18.93 -15.26
CA GLY A 51 -1.57 17.65 -15.40
C GLY A 51 -0.66 16.48 -15.02
N GLU A 52 0.56 16.44 -15.58
CA GLU A 52 1.57 15.42 -15.25
C GLU A 52 1.91 15.41 -13.77
N ARG A 53 2.16 16.59 -13.18
CA ARG A 53 2.49 16.69 -11.75
C ARG A 53 1.33 16.23 -10.88
N SER A 54 0.09 16.58 -11.22
CA SER A 54 -1.08 16.12 -10.48
C SER A 54 -1.25 14.61 -10.58
N ALA A 55 -1.03 14.03 -11.75
CA ALA A 55 -1.10 12.58 -11.94
C ALA A 55 0.00 11.86 -11.13
N ARG A 56 1.25 12.35 -11.19
CA ARG A 56 2.37 11.81 -10.41
C ARG A 56 2.14 11.89 -8.91
N ASN A 57 1.59 13.01 -8.42
CA ASN A 57 1.26 13.15 -7.00
C ASN A 57 0.22 12.11 -6.57
N GLU A 58 -0.80 11.86 -7.39
CA GLU A 58 -1.83 10.84 -7.10
C GLU A 58 -1.26 9.42 -7.16
N GLU A 59 -0.40 9.12 -8.14
CA GLU A 59 0.34 7.85 -8.21
C GLU A 59 1.19 7.64 -6.96
N GLN A 60 1.95 8.66 -6.53
CA GLN A 60 2.79 8.59 -5.35
C GLN A 60 1.97 8.43 -4.07
N ARG A 61 0.86 9.16 -3.94
CA ARG A 61 -0.06 9.05 -2.80
C ARG A 61 -0.61 7.62 -2.68
N ARG A 62 -1.08 7.03 -3.78
CA ARG A 62 -1.56 5.63 -3.80
C ARG A 62 -0.45 4.65 -3.47
N ALA A 63 0.74 4.83 -4.03
CA ALA A 63 1.89 3.96 -3.76
C ALA A 63 2.28 3.99 -2.27
N THR A 64 2.34 5.19 -1.67
CA THR A 64 2.60 5.34 -0.23
C THR A 64 1.53 4.65 0.61
N ALA A 65 0.25 4.86 0.31
CA ALA A 65 -0.84 4.23 1.05
C ALA A 65 -0.79 2.69 0.97
N GLN A 66 -0.45 2.13 -0.19
CA GLN A 66 -0.26 0.68 -0.33
C GLN A 66 0.94 0.18 0.48
N GLU A 67 2.05 0.91 0.46
CA GLU A 67 3.24 0.51 1.22
C GLU A 67 2.99 0.58 2.73
N GLU A 68 2.34 1.62 3.23
CA GLU A 68 1.92 1.71 4.63
C GLU A 68 1.01 0.55 5.04
N ALA A 69 0.05 0.17 4.20
CA ALA A 69 -0.81 -0.98 4.45
C ALA A 69 0.00 -2.30 4.52
N ARG A 70 0.98 -2.47 3.62
CA ARG A 70 1.87 -3.65 3.60
C ARG A 70 2.76 -3.72 4.83
N VAL A 71 3.39 -2.60 5.20
CA VAL A 71 4.25 -2.49 6.39
C VAL A 71 3.45 -2.82 7.65
N HIS A 72 2.26 -2.23 7.82
CA HIS A 72 1.40 -2.53 8.96
C HIS A 72 1.00 -4.02 8.99
N ALA A 73 0.64 -4.62 7.86
CA ALA A 73 0.31 -6.05 7.83
C ALA A 73 1.51 -6.94 8.16
N GLN A 74 2.72 -6.54 7.76
CA GLN A 74 3.95 -7.26 8.08
C GLN A 74 4.30 -7.16 9.57
N GLU A 75 4.09 -6.00 10.18
CA GLU A 75 4.26 -5.80 11.62
C GLU A 75 3.30 -6.68 12.42
N GLU A 76 2.01 -6.65 12.09
CA GLU A 76 1.00 -7.51 12.74
C GLU A 76 1.31 -9.00 12.59
N ARG A 77 1.80 -9.44 11.42
CA ARG A 77 2.25 -10.83 11.22
C ARG A 77 3.41 -11.18 12.14
N THR A 78 4.38 -10.28 12.25
CA THR A 78 5.56 -10.51 13.10
C THR A 78 5.15 -10.63 14.58
N ILE A 79 4.21 -9.79 15.03
CA ILE A 79 3.65 -9.86 16.38
C ILE A 79 2.88 -11.16 16.61
N ALA A 80 2.02 -11.55 15.65
CA ALA A 80 1.24 -12.78 15.75
C ALA A 80 2.14 -14.03 15.75
N ASP A 81 3.17 -14.08 14.89
CA ASP A 81 4.13 -15.18 14.82
C ASP A 81 4.95 -15.29 16.11
N ALA A 82 5.41 -14.16 16.66
CA ALA A 82 6.11 -14.12 17.95
C ALA A 82 5.21 -14.59 19.10
N GLY A 83 3.97 -14.09 19.17
CA GLY A 83 2.99 -14.50 20.17
C GLY A 83 2.66 -15.99 20.09
N ALA A 84 2.54 -16.53 18.88
CA ALA A 84 2.33 -17.96 18.66
C ALA A 84 3.52 -18.80 19.12
N ALA A 85 4.75 -18.38 18.83
CA ALA A 85 5.97 -19.06 19.29
C ALA A 85 6.10 -19.03 20.82
N ASP A 86 5.79 -17.89 21.45
CA ASP A 86 5.79 -17.74 22.91
C ASP A 86 4.75 -18.64 23.58
N ALA A 87 3.55 -18.73 23.00
CA ALA A 87 2.50 -19.63 23.46
C ALA A 87 2.91 -21.10 23.33
N ASP A 88 3.47 -21.52 22.20
CA ASP A 88 3.98 -22.88 21.97
C ASP A 88 5.07 -23.23 23.00
N ALA A 89 6.01 -22.31 23.25
CA ALA A 89 7.07 -22.48 24.24
C ALA A 89 6.54 -22.56 25.68
N ALA A 90 5.55 -21.74 26.03
CA ALA A 90 4.88 -21.79 27.33
C ALA A 90 4.13 -23.12 27.53
N GLY A 91 3.42 -23.58 26.50
CA GLY A 91 2.74 -24.89 26.51
C GLY A 91 3.72 -26.04 26.70
N GLN A 92 4.88 -26.00 26.02
CA GLN A 92 5.93 -27.01 26.20
C GLN A 92 6.48 -27.03 27.62
N ARG A 93 6.82 -25.86 28.19
CA ARG A 93 7.28 -25.77 29.58
C ARG A 93 6.26 -26.32 30.57
N LEU A 94 4.97 -26.01 30.37
CA LEU A 94 3.91 -26.53 31.22
C LEU A 94 3.82 -28.06 31.17
N ARG A 95 3.95 -28.65 29.98
CA ARG A 95 3.98 -30.11 29.82
C ARG A 95 5.20 -30.73 30.50
N ASP A 96 6.38 -30.13 30.35
CA ASP A 96 7.62 -30.62 30.94
C ASP A 96 7.59 -30.55 32.47
N GLU A 97 7.15 -29.43 33.04
CA GLU A 97 6.99 -29.27 34.50
C GLU A 97 5.90 -30.18 35.05
N GLY A 98 4.79 -30.35 34.31
CA GLY A 98 3.75 -31.32 34.64
C GLY A 98 4.26 -32.77 34.67
N ALA A 99 5.07 -33.16 33.69
CA ALA A 99 5.69 -34.49 33.65
C ALA A 99 6.70 -34.70 34.79
N LYS A 100 7.52 -33.70 35.13
CA LYS A 100 8.43 -33.74 36.29
C LYS A 100 7.66 -33.89 37.60
N LEU A 101 6.58 -33.12 37.78
CA LEU A 101 5.72 -33.22 38.95
C LEU A 101 5.07 -34.61 39.03
N ALA A 102 4.54 -35.12 37.92
CA ALA A 102 3.97 -36.46 37.87
C ALA A 102 5.00 -37.53 38.26
N ALA A 103 6.24 -37.41 37.78
CA ALA A 103 7.33 -38.31 38.13
C ALA A 103 7.72 -38.21 39.62
N SER A 104 7.74 -37.01 40.22
CA SER A 104 8.11 -36.85 41.63
C SER A 104 7.06 -37.42 42.60
N VAL A 105 5.78 -37.39 42.23
CA VAL A 105 4.67 -37.95 43.03
C VAL A 105 4.40 -39.43 42.75
N SER A 106 4.97 -39.99 41.69
CA SER A 106 4.71 -41.38 41.27
C SER A 106 5.41 -42.45 42.13
N CYS A 107 6.21 -42.09 43.14
CA CYS A 107 6.78 -43.04 44.09
C CYS A 107 5.66 -43.67 44.93
N PRO A 108 5.26 -44.93 44.68
CA PRO A 108 4.14 -45.52 45.42
C PRO A 108 4.59 -45.78 46.86
N GLY A 109 3.83 -45.30 47.83
CA GLY A 109 3.93 -45.84 49.19
C GLY A 109 3.67 -47.35 49.17
N THR A 110 4.19 -48.08 50.16
CA THR A 110 4.07 -49.55 50.22
C THR A 110 2.64 -50.07 50.45
N ASP A 111 1.66 -49.18 50.65
CA ASP A 111 0.24 -49.52 50.85
C ASP A 111 -0.47 -49.84 49.51
N THR A 112 -0.57 -51.13 49.23
CA THR A 112 -1.22 -51.68 48.04
C THR A 112 -2.73 -51.39 47.99
N ALA A 113 -3.40 -51.19 49.13
CA ALA A 113 -4.82 -50.88 49.18
C ALA A 113 -5.10 -49.40 48.80
N ALA A 114 -4.17 -48.50 49.11
CA ALA A 114 -4.21 -47.12 48.64
C ALA A 114 -3.97 -47.04 47.12
N ILE A 115 -3.01 -47.80 46.60
CA ILE A 115 -2.72 -47.89 45.15
C ILE A 115 -3.94 -48.42 44.38
N ALA A 116 -4.59 -49.48 44.88
CA ALA A 116 -5.77 -50.06 44.25
C ALA A 116 -6.95 -49.07 44.16
N ARG A 117 -7.18 -48.28 45.23
CA ARG A 117 -8.20 -47.21 45.24
C ARG A 117 -7.86 -46.06 44.28
N GLY A 118 -6.59 -45.79 44.03
CA GLY A 118 -6.12 -44.70 43.16
C GLY A 118 -6.16 -44.99 41.65
N GLN A 119 -6.20 -46.25 41.22
CA GLN A 119 -6.09 -46.62 39.79
C GLN A 119 -7.12 -45.95 38.88
N ALA A 120 -8.36 -45.80 39.33
CA ALA A 120 -9.41 -45.14 38.55
C ALA A 120 -9.08 -43.66 38.34
N ALA A 121 -8.58 -42.97 39.38
CA ALA A 121 -8.17 -41.57 39.30
C ALA A 121 -6.96 -41.39 38.37
N THR A 122 -5.97 -42.28 38.42
CA THR A 122 -4.81 -42.25 37.50
C THR A 122 -5.24 -42.42 36.04
N ARG A 123 -6.15 -43.35 35.74
CA ARG A 123 -6.69 -43.50 34.37
C ARG A 123 -7.46 -42.27 33.91
N ALA A 124 -8.29 -41.69 34.78
CA ALA A 124 -9.01 -40.45 34.47
C ALA A 124 -8.04 -39.29 34.19
N ALA A 125 -6.98 -39.15 34.99
CA ALA A 125 -5.95 -38.13 34.80
C ALA A 125 -5.22 -38.28 33.46
N MET A 126 -4.86 -39.50 33.05
CA MET A 126 -4.24 -39.75 31.73
C MET A 126 -5.14 -39.37 30.56
N VAL A 127 -6.44 -39.69 30.65
CA VAL A 127 -7.41 -39.32 29.59
C VAL A 127 -7.59 -37.81 29.54
N LEU A 128 -7.72 -37.15 30.69
CA LEU A 128 -7.88 -35.69 30.76
C LEU A 128 -6.63 -34.96 30.27
N SER A 129 -5.42 -35.44 30.57
CA SER A 129 -4.19 -34.83 30.05
C SER A 129 -4.08 -34.95 28.54
N GLU A 130 -4.47 -36.10 27.99
CA GLU A 130 -4.48 -36.32 26.54
C GLU A 130 -5.53 -35.45 25.83
N LEU A 131 -6.74 -35.34 26.40
CA LEU A 131 -7.78 -34.46 25.88
C LEU A 131 -7.35 -32.99 25.94
N LEU A 132 -6.71 -32.57 27.03
CA LEU A 132 -6.18 -31.21 27.18
C LEU A 132 -5.11 -30.93 26.13
N ALA A 133 -4.17 -31.85 25.91
CA ALA A 133 -3.12 -31.68 24.90
C ALA A 133 -3.68 -31.53 23.48
N ARG A 134 -4.67 -32.34 23.11
CA ARG A 134 -5.34 -32.22 21.80
C ARG A 134 -6.15 -30.93 21.67
N ALA A 135 -6.86 -30.55 22.72
CA ALA A 135 -7.66 -29.33 22.73
C ALA A 135 -6.78 -28.08 22.60
N ASP A 136 -5.67 -28.03 23.35
CA ASP A 136 -4.68 -26.95 23.31
C ASP A 136 -4.02 -26.85 21.92
N ALA A 137 -3.56 -27.98 21.37
CA ALA A 137 -2.99 -28.01 20.02
C ALA A 137 -3.99 -27.49 18.97
N ARG A 138 -5.26 -27.94 19.06
CA ARG A 138 -6.29 -27.48 18.13
C ARG A 138 -6.64 -26.01 18.30
N ALA A 139 -6.67 -25.51 19.53
CA ALA A 139 -6.88 -24.10 19.82
C ALA A 139 -5.74 -23.25 19.22
N GLY A 140 -4.49 -23.70 19.34
CA GLY A 140 -3.32 -23.03 18.75
C GLY A 140 -3.37 -22.97 17.22
N GLU A 141 -3.74 -24.07 16.56
CA GLU A 141 -3.94 -24.09 15.10
C GLU A 141 -5.03 -23.11 14.65
N LEU A 142 -6.15 -23.08 15.37
CA LEU A 142 -7.25 -22.17 15.06
C LEU A 142 -6.84 -20.72 15.29
N ALA A 143 -6.16 -20.42 16.39
CA ALA A 143 -5.66 -19.06 16.68
C ALA A 143 -4.75 -18.56 15.54
N LYS A 144 -3.76 -19.37 15.14
CA LYS A 144 -2.87 -19.06 14.00
C LYS A 144 -3.65 -18.77 12.72
N ALA A 145 -4.64 -19.60 12.39
CA ALA A 145 -5.47 -19.40 11.20
C ALA A 145 -6.33 -18.13 11.27
N TYR A 146 -6.92 -17.84 12.43
CA TYR A 146 -7.73 -16.64 12.65
C TYR A 146 -6.89 -15.37 12.59
N ASP A 147 -5.70 -15.35 13.19
CA ASP A 147 -4.79 -14.21 13.13
C ASP A 147 -4.38 -13.93 11.68
N GLN A 148 -4.00 -14.96 10.92
CA GLN A 148 -3.68 -14.82 9.51
C GLN A 148 -4.86 -14.27 8.69
N ALA A 149 -6.06 -14.81 8.89
CA ALA A 149 -7.26 -14.36 8.19
C ALA A 149 -7.61 -12.91 8.55
N ARG A 150 -7.50 -12.54 9.83
CA ARG A 150 -7.75 -11.17 10.31
C ARG A 150 -6.75 -10.19 9.70
N ILE A 151 -5.45 -10.50 9.73
CA ILE A 151 -4.41 -9.64 9.17
C ILE A 151 -4.59 -9.48 7.66
N ALA A 152 -4.92 -10.55 6.94
CA ALA A 152 -5.22 -10.49 5.52
C ALA A 152 -6.46 -9.62 5.21
N GLY A 153 -7.52 -9.75 6.01
CA GLY A 153 -8.72 -8.93 5.88
C GLY A 153 -8.43 -7.44 6.12
N GLN A 154 -7.69 -7.13 7.18
CA GLN A 154 -7.29 -5.75 7.50
C GLN A 154 -6.37 -5.15 6.44
N LEU A 155 -5.45 -5.93 5.87
CA LEU A 155 -4.63 -5.51 4.74
C LEU A 155 -5.52 -5.16 3.54
N CYS A 156 -6.47 -6.02 3.19
CA CYS A 156 -7.40 -5.78 2.08
C CYS A 156 -8.20 -4.47 2.28
N GLU A 157 -8.77 -4.30 3.47
CA GLU A 157 -9.54 -3.10 3.82
C GLU A 157 -8.68 -1.82 3.75
N ARG A 158 -7.47 -1.84 4.34
CA ARG A 158 -6.56 -0.69 4.31
C ARG A 158 -6.07 -0.38 2.91
N SER A 159 -5.71 -1.40 2.13
CA SER A 159 -5.33 -1.24 0.72
C SER A 159 -6.47 -0.62 -0.09
N TYR A 160 -7.70 -1.07 0.10
CA TYR A 160 -8.86 -0.50 -0.59
C TYR A 160 -9.10 0.95 -0.16
N ASN A 161 -9.09 1.23 1.14
CA ASN A 161 -9.24 2.59 1.68
C ASN A 161 -8.16 3.54 1.15
N GLY A 162 -6.93 3.06 0.96
CA GLY A 162 -5.84 3.82 0.36
C GLY A 162 -5.99 4.14 -1.12
N LEU A 163 -6.92 3.48 -1.84
CA LEU A 163 -7.25 3.79 -3.23
C LEU A 163 -8.37 4.83 -3.35
N ILE A 164 -9.32 4.82 -2.40
CA ILE A 164 -10.54 5.64 -2.47
C ILE A 164 -10.43 6.96 -1.69
N ASN A 165 -9.67 6.98 -0.61
CA ASN A 165 -9.23 8.20 0.06
C ASN A 165 -8.07 8.80 -0.72
#